data_AF-A0A2V7PVG6-F1
#
_entry.id   AF-A0A2V7PVG6-F1
#
_cell.length_a   1.000
_cell.length_b   1.000
_cell.length_c   1.000
_cell.angle_alpha   90.00
_cell.angle_beta   90.00
_cell.angle_gamma   90.00
#
_symmetry.space_group_name_H-M   'P 1'
#
loop_
_entity.id
_entity.type
_entity.pdbx_description
1 polymer ?
#
loop_
_entity_poly.entity_id
_entity_poly.type
_entity_poly.pdbx_seq_one_letter_code
_entity_poly.pdbx_strand_id
1 'polypeptide(L)'
;DYHELWIDPTSPTRMVVGSDQGTVITLDNGRTWSSWYNQPTAQFYHVVTDDAFPYRVYGAQQDAGTAGVASRSDFGEITFRDWAPVGAGESGYLAPDPLDPDIVYGGDTYGGVHRFDRRTGQSHDISPWPVSTFGQPLPGWKYRFTWTSPLVFDRVDRHTLYLGAQVVLRTRDGGLHWESISPDLTGAVARPTATDTGPPTIANAAARGYGVVYAIAPSPRAAGLLWVGSDDGLIHRTPDGGRHWQNVTPQGLEPWSSIGLLEASPFDTAVAYAAVDRHRVDDFAPYIYRTRDGGAHWTRADEGIAPQAYVQAVRADPERRGLLYAGTETGVYVSFDDGDHWQSLQLNLPVASVRDLAVHGRDLIAATHGRSFWVLDDLAPLRQLGDSALRAPVHLFAPAPAMRLRRSVSNDTPLPPEEPHGTNPPAGAVIDYLLRAPPAGPVTLEVRDARGAVVRRFSSDDRATPPAEPVQFADEWLPRLDPPVRNVGLNRFVWDLRYPPPPAARHRYSIAGVAGQGTVAEPQGPLVLPGVYEVRLGVADQTYTRPLRVELDPRVHVADSTLVAQLRLGLDIWNAMAEQHALAGSLRSARDQIRALAGRSLDRATRASLTALERLADSLARTSGGASDDLAG
;
A
#
# COMPACT_ATOMS: atom_id res chain seq x y z
N ASP A 1 -5.67 -29.67 0.98
CA ASP A 1 -5.86 -30.51 -0.21
C ASP A 1 -4.51 -30.69 -0.93
N TYR A 2 -4.27 -31.79 -1.66
CA TYR A 2 -3.01 -32.01 -2.41
C TYR A 2 -3.34 -32.33 -3.87
N HIS A 3 -2.86 -31.48 -4.78
CA HIS A 3 -3.35 -31.43 -6.16
C HIS A 3 -2.37 -32.03 -7.17
N GLU A 4 -1.07 -31.82 -6.95
CA GLU A 4 -0.05 -32.20 -7.92
C GLU A 4 1.23 -32.66 -7.21
N LEU A 5 1.87 -33.70 -7.77
CA LEU A 5 3.16 -34.21 -7.32
C LEU A 5 4.11 -34.20 -8.51
N TRP A 6 5.22 -33.48 -8.35
CA TRP A 6 6.35 -33.51 -9.27
C TRP A 6 7.53 -34.23 -8.62
N ILE A 7 8.15 -35.14 -9.37
CA ILE A 7 9.36 -35.86 -8.96
C ILE A 7 10.47 -35.47 -9.93
N ASP A 8 11.63 -35.09 -9.40
CA ASP A 8 12.75 -34.71 -10.22
C ASP A 8 13.23 -35.89 -11.09
N PRO A 9 13.25 -35.75 -12.43
CA PRO A 9 13.63 -36.82 -13.33
C PRO A 9 15.11 -37.26 -13.18
N THR A 10 15.94 -36.44 -12.54
CA THR A 10 17.37 -36.71 -12.29
C THR A 10 17.66 -37.27 -10.91
N SER A 11 16.74 -37.10 -9.95
CA SER A 11 16.88 -37.68 -8.61
C SER A 11 15.52 -37.85 -7.93
N PRO A 12 15.03 -39.09 -7.75
CA PRO A 12 13.73 -39.32 -7.11
C PRO A 12 13.70 -38.91 -5.64
N THR A 13 14.85 -38.58 -5.03
CA THR A 13 14.87 -38.05 -3.66
C THR A 13 14.28 -36.65 -3.56
N ARG A 14 14.23 -35.90 -4.66
CA ARG A 14 13.70 -34.53 -4.74
C ARG A 14 12.28 -34.56 -5.30
N MET A 15 11.32 -34.10 -4.51
CA MET A 15 9.92 -34.04 -4.94
C MET A 15 9.29 -32.72 -4.47
N VAL A 16 8.31 -32.24 -5.23
CA VAL A 16 7.49 -31.08 -4.92
C VAL A 16 6.03 -31.52 -4.93
N VAL A 17 5.29 -31.18 -3.87
CA VAL A 17 3.84 -31.40 -3.81
C VAL A 17 3.15 -30.04 -3.74
N GLY A 18 2.20 -29.81 -4.65
CA GLY A 18 1.29 -28.69 -4.62
C GLY A 18 0.08 -28.96 -3.73
N SER A 19 -0.22 -28.02 -2.84
CA SER A 19 -1.39 -27.97 -1.97
C SER A 19 -2.08 -26.61 -2.10
N ASP A 20 -3.28 -26.43 -1.54
CA ASP A 20 -3.98 -25.12 -1.58
C ASP A 20 -3.12 -23.98 -1.04
N GLN A 21 -2.31 -24.30 -0.04
CA GLN A 21 -1.47 -23.37 0.69
C GLN A 21 -0.08 -23.15 0.06
N GLY A 22 0.14 -23.67 -1.14
CA GLY A 22 1.40 -23.59 -1.86
C GLY A 22 2.11 -24.93 -1.94
N THR A 23 3.44 -24.89 -2.09
CA THR A 23 4.25 -26.09 -2.31
C THR A 23 5.04 -26.52 -1.08
N VAL A 24 5.14 -27.83 -0.89
CA VAL A 24 6.05 -28.46 0.07
C VAL A 24 7.07 -29.31 -0.69
N ILE A 25 8.31 -29.33 -0.19
CA ILE A 25 9.46 -29.89 -0.90
C ILE A 25 10.13 -30.93 0.00
N THR A 26 10.43 -32.10 -0.57
CA THR A 26 11.32 -33.10 0.04
C THR A 26 12.62 -33.16 -0.74
N LEU A 27 13.73 -33.39 -0.04
CA LEU A 27 15.03 -33.67 -0.64
C LEU A 27 15.56 -35.07 -0.27
N ASP A 28 14.82 -35.84 0.54
CA ASP A 28 15.25 -37.11 1.13
C ASP A 28 14.28 -38.27 0.88
N ASN A 29 13.61 -38.26 -0.30
CA ASN A 29 12.66 -39.28 -0.73
C ASN A 29 11.40 -39.36 0.15
N GLY A 30 10.89 -38.20 0.58
CA GLY A 30 9.62 -38.04 1.29
C GLY A 30 9.68 -38.39 2.77
N ARG A 31 10.88 -38.52 3.36
CA ARG A 31 11.03 -38.77 4.80
C ARG A 31 10.76 -37.50 5.58
N THR A 32 11.20 -36.35 5.05
CA THR A 32 10.89 -35.02 5.58
C THR A 32 10.44 -34.09 4.47
N TRP A 33 9.58 -33.15 4.84
CA TRP A 33 9.03 -32.14 3.93
C TRP A 33 9.26 -30.76 4.53
N SER A 34 9.51 -29.78 3.67
CA SER A 34 9.52 -28.38 4.07
C SER A 34 8.15 -27.94 4.58
N SER A 35 8.13 -26.87 5.37
CA SER A 35 6.90 -26.14 5.68
C SER A 35 6.32 -25.49 4.42
N TRP A 36 5.00 -25.35 4.33
CA TRP A 36 4.33 -24.59 3.26
C TRP A 36 4.51 -23.07 3.41
N TYR A 37 4.97 -22.59 4.57
CA TYR A 37 5.37 -21.20 4.82
C TYR A 37 6.68 -20.78 4.11
N ASN A 38 7.23 -21.64 3.24
CA ASN A 38 8.47 -21.35 2.51
C ASN A 38 8.27 -20.37 1.33
N GLN A 39 7.03 -19.99 1.02
CA GLN A 39 6.69 -19.05 -0.06
C GLN A 39 5.61 -18.06 0.38
N PRO A 40 5.63 -16.81 -0.13
CA PRO A 40 4.58 -15.83 0.14
C PRO A 40 3.34 -16.13 -0.72
N THR A 41 2.53 -17.10 -0.30
CA THR A 41 1.26 -17.46 -0.95
C THR A 41 0.10 -16.74 -0.26
N ALA A 42 -0.57 -15.87 -1.00
CA ALA A 42 -1.78 -15.22 -0.53
C ALA A 42 -2.80 -15.10 -1.66
N GLN A 43 -4.01 -15.61 -1.43
CA GLN A 43 -5.12 -15.62 -2.37
C GLN A 43 -6.30 -14.81 -1.81
N PHE A 44 -6.24 -13.49 -1.95
CA PHE A 44 -7.26 -12.59 -1.40
C PHE A 44 -8.42 -12.39 -2.38
N TYR A 45 -9.65 -12.58 -1.89
CA TYR A 45 -10.86 -12.36 -2.67
C TYR A 45 -11.22 -10.88 -2.83
N HIS A 46 -11.14 -10.13 -1.74
CA HIS A 46 -11.56 -8.74 -1.63
C HIS A 46 -10.57 -7.96 -0.76
N VAL A 47 -10.54 -6.64 -0.92
CA VAL A 47 -9.72 -5.75 -0.09
C VAL A 47 -10.50 -4.57 0.45
N VAL A 48 -10.29 -4.29 1.74
CA VAL A 48 -10.82 -3.11 2.42
C VAL A 48 -9.78 -2.56 3.40
N THR A 49 -9.92 -1.29 3.74
CA THR A 49 -9.06 -0.61 4.71
C THR A 49 -9.89 -0.01 5.85
N ASP A 50 -9.26 0.20 7.00
CA ASP A 50 -9.82 1.05 8.06
C ASP A 50 -9.23 2.47 8.02
N ASP A 51 -9.65 3.31 8.97
CA ASP A 51 -9.19 4.71 9.11
C ASP A 51 -8.16 4.88 10.26
N ALA A 52 -7.49 3.81 10.71
CA ALA A 52 -6.45 3.91 11.74
C ALA A 52 -5.16 4.57 11.20
N PHE A 53 -4.22 4.92 12.08
CA PHE A 53 -2.87 5.36 11.66
C PHE A 53 -1.76 4.57 12.37
N PRO A 54 -0.90 3.83 11.63
CA PRO A 54 -1.09 3.44 10.22
C PRO A 54 -2.42 2.72 9.99
N TYR A 55 -3.02 2.91 8.81
CA TYR A 55 -4.24 2.19 8.45
C TYR A 55 -3.94 0.71 8.24
N ARG A 56 -4.95 -0.14 8.35
CA ARG A 56 -4.82 -1.58 8.16
C ARG A 56 -5.52 -2.00 6.87
N VAL A 57 -4.94 -2.97 6.19
CA VAL A 57 -5.45 -3.62 4.99
C VAL A 57 -5.99 -4.98 5.38
N TYR A 58 -7.20 -5.30 4.92
CA TYR A 58 -7.92 -6.51 5.28
C TYR A 58 -8.36 -7.29 4.05
N GLY A 59 -8.36 -8.61 4.16
CA GLY A 59 -8.98 -9.51 3.19
C GLY A 59 -9.15 -10.93 3.74
N ALA A 60 -10.12 -11.65 3.19
CA ALA A 60 -10.26 -13.08 3.41
C ALA A 60 -9.45 -13.85 2.36
N GLN A 61 -8.80 -14.93 2.80
CA GLN A 61 -7.89 -15.73 2.00
C GLN A 61 -8.35 -17.19 1.99
N GLN A 62 -8.40 -17.76 0.79
CA GLN A 62 -8.73 -19.17 0.58
C GLN A 62 -7.87 -20.10 1.45
N ASP A 63 -8.54 -21.00 2.20
CA ASP A 63 -7.98 -22.00 3.10
C ASP A 63 -7.12 -21.46 4.28
N ALA A 64 -6.90 -20.14 4.36
CA ALA A 64 -6.01 -19.50 5.35
C ALA A 64 -6.75 -18.57 6.34
N GLY A 65 -8.09 -18.51 6.26
CA GLY A 65 -8.90 -17.63 7.09
C GLY A 65 -8.84 -16.18 6.60
N THR A 66 -8.61 -15.25 7.50
CA THR A 66 -8.56 -13.82 7.19
C THR A 66 -7.22 -13.23 7.55
N ALA A 67 -6.91 -12.09 6.95
CA ALA A 67 -5.75 -11.29 7.27
C ALA A 67 -6.12 -9.84 7.52
N GLY A 68 -5.45 -9.23 8.48
CA GLY A 68 -5.32 -7.79 8.68
C GLY A 68 -3.85 -7.44 8.87
N VAL A 69 -3.34 -6.48 8.09
CA VAL A 69 -1.94 -6.04 8.15
C VAL A 69 -1.85 -4.51 8.16
N ALA A 70 -0.94 -3.95 8.94
CA ALA A 70 -0.69 -2.50 8.92
C ALA A 70 -0.05 -2.08 7.58
N SER A 71 -0.44 -0.93 7.03
CA SER A 71 0.15 -0.35 5.82
C SER A 71 1.61 0.10 6.00
N ARG A 72 2.05 0.19 7.25
CA ARG A 72 3.42 0.49 7.64
C ARG A 72 3.73 -0.13 9.00
N SER A 73 4.92 -0.70 9.13
CA SER A 73 5.47 -1.12 10.42
C SER A 73 6.41 -0.08 11.03
N ASP A 74 6.43 0.01 12.36
CA ASP A 74 7.43 0.79 13.09
C ASP A 74 8.82 0.13 13.10
N PHE A 75 8.94 -1.13 12.66
CA PHE A 75 10.21 -1.86 12.60
C PHE A 75 11.02 -1.61 11.31
N GLY A 76 10.47 -0.85 10.35
CA GLY A 76 11.16 -0.47 9.11
C GLY A 76 10.80 -1.31 7.89
N GLU A 77 10.14 -2.45 8.11
CA GLU A 77 9.68 -3.40 7.10
C GLU A 77 8.41 -4.11 7.63
N ILE A 78 7.55 -4.58 6.73
CA ILE A 78 6.31 -5.27 7.08
C ILE A 78 6.62 -6.76 7.19
N THR A 79 6.52 -7.33 8.38
CA THR A 79 6.91 -8.71 8.68
C THR A 79 5.73 -9.51 9.19
N PHE A 80 5.89 -10.81 9.45
CA PHE A 80 4.88 -11.64 10.11
C PHE A 80 4.35 -11.06 11.44
N ARG A 81 5.08 -10.14 12.09
CA ARG A 81 4.67 -9.46 13.32
C ARG A 81 3.51 -8.48 13.11
N ASP A 82 3.35 -7.98 11.89
CA ASP A 82 2.36 -6.97 11.54
C ASP A 82 1.04 -7.57 11.03
N TRP A 83 1.00 -8.88 10.79
CA TRP A 83 -0.18 -9.62 10.32
C TRP A 83 -0.94 -10.22 11.49
N ALA A 84 -2.26 -10.10 11.47
CA ALA A 84 -3.14 -10.75 12.43
C ALA A 84 -4.42 -11.26 11.76
N PRO A 85 -4.96 -12.42 12.18
CA PRO A 85 -6.27 -12.85 11.73
C PRO A 85 -7.37 -11.94 12.29
N VAL A 86 -8.44 -11.81 11.53
CA VAL A 86 -9.71 -11.20 11.92
C VAL A 86 -10.70 -12.36 12.14
N GLY A 87 -11.17 -12.61 13.34
CA GLY A 87 -11.93 -13.84 13.68
C GLY A 87 -13.26 -14.05 12.93
N ALA A 88 -13.21 -14.29 11.62
CA ALA A 88 -14.27 -14.53 10.67
C ALA A 88 -13.82 -15.65 9.70
N GLY A 89 -14.62 -15.94 8.68
CA GLY A 89 -14.37 -17.04 7.76
C GLY A 89 -13.28 -16.78 6.72
N GLU A 90 -12.86 -17.85 6.05
CA GLU A 90 -11.85 -17.81 4.98
C GLU A 90 -12.34 -17.18 3.68
N SER A 91 -13.66 -17.06 3.53
CA SER A 91 -14.30 -16.58 2.32
C SER A 91 -15.26 -15.44 2.66
N GLY A 92 -15.18 -14.37 1.87
CA GLY A 92 -16.09 -13.24 2.03
C GLY A 92 -15.43 -11.88 2.07
N TYR A 93 -16.30 -10.89 2.21
CA TYR A 93 -15.93 -9.50 2.43
C TYR A 93 -15.63 -9.28 3.91
N LEU A 94 -14.66 -8.42 4.16
CA LEU A 94 -14.46 -7.82 5.48
C LEU A 94 -14.99 -6.40 5.45
N ALA A 95 -15.45 -5.92 6.61
CA ALA A 95 -16.00 -4.59 6.80
C ALA A 95 -15.56 -4.08 8.19
N PRO A 96 -14.41 -3.40 8.29
CA PRO A 96 -14.02 -2.67 9.49
C PRO A 96 -15.13 -1.68 9.88
N ASP A 97 -15.44 -1.60 11.17
CA ASP A 97 -16.41 -0.64 11.66
C ASP A 97 -15.85 0.78 11.44
N PRO A 98 -16.57 1.64 10.69
CA PRO A 98 -16.08 2.97 10.37
C PRO A 98 -16.01 3.88 11.61
N LEU A 99 -16.70 3.55 12.70
CA LEU A 99 -16.70 4.32 13.94
C LEU A 99 -15.74 3.76 14.99
N ASP A 100 -15.32 2.51 14.85
CA ASP A 100 -14.39 1.84 15.76
C ASP A 100 -13.50 0.83 15.01
N PRO A 101 -12.27 1.21 14.61
CA PRO A 101 -11.46 0.37 13.74
C PRO A 101 -10.98 -0.94 14.42
N ASP A 102 -11.18 -1.11 15.73
CA ASP A 102 -10.91 -2.40 16.40
C ASP A 102 -12.08 -3.39 16.37
N ILE A 103 -13.24 -2.96 15.87
CA ILE A 103 -14.34 -3.84 15.52
C ILE A 103 -14.29 -4.11 14.03
N VAL A 104 -14.29 -5.38 13.64
CA VAL A 104 -14.34 -5.78 12.23
C VAL A 104 -15.42 -6.81 12.03
N TYR A 105 -16.26 -6.58 11.04
CA TYR A 105 -17.26 -7.55 10.59
C TYR A 105 -16.65 -8.36 9.45
N GLY A 106 -16.86 -9.66 9.44
CA GLY A 106 -16.34 -10.52 8.38
C GLY A 106 -17.33 -11.58 7.96
N GLY A 107 -17.42 -11.78 6.64
CA GLY A 107 -18.16 -12.90 6.07
C GLY A 107 -17.49 -14.25 6.35
N ASP A 108 -18.27 -15.29 6.15
CA ASP A 108 -17.85 -16.68 6.03
C ASP A 108 -18.65 -17.33 4.89
N THR A 109 -18.24 -18.55 4.54
CA THR A 109 -18.86 -19.38 3.51
C THR A 109 -20.38 -19.39 3.66
N TYR A 110 -21.07 -19.21 2.53
CA TYR A 110 -22.52 -19.39 2.44
C TYR A 110 -23.35 -18.50 3.38
N GLY A 111 -22.85 -17.30 3.72
CA GLY A 111 -23.62 -16.26 4.41
C GLY A 111 -23.43 -16.21 5.92
N GLY A 112 -22.42 -16.92 6.44
CA GLY A 112 -21.95 -16.70 7.79
C GLY A 112 -21.43 -15.26 7.95
N VAL A 113 -21.68 -14.64 9.10
CA VAL A 113 -21.17 -13.30 9.41
C VAL A 113 -20.72 -13.27 10.86
N HIS A 114 -19.53 -12.73 11.09
CA HIS A 114 -18.91 -12.62 12.39
C HIS A 114 -18.60 -11.17 12.73
N ARG A 115 -18.76 -10.79 14.00
CA ARG A 115 -18.27 -9.54 14.57
C ARG A 115 -17.08 -9.82 15.47
N PHE A 116 -15.90 -9.37 15.06
CA PHE A 116 -14.64 -9.55 15.76
C PHE A 116 -14.23 -8.29 16.52
N ASP A 117 -13.81 -8.43 17.78
CA ASP A 117 -13.22 -7.37 18.59
C ASP A 117 -11.73 -7.64 18.81
N ARG A 118 -10.87 -6.82 18.18
CA ARG A 118 -9.42 -6.97 18.24
C ARG A 118 -8.84 -6.75 19.63
N ARG A 119 -9.51 -5.98 20.49
CA ARG A 119 -9.02 -5.66 21.84
C ARG A 119 -9.09 -6.89 22.75
N THR A 120 -10.08 -7.74 22.53
CA THR A 120 -10.33 -8.95 23.34
C THR A 120 -9.99 -10.24 22.60
N GLY A 121 -9.85 -10.19 21.28
CA GLY A 121 -9.68 -11.36 20.41
C GLY A 121 -10.96 -12.19 20.25
N GLN A 122 -12.11 -11.71 20.72
CA GLN A 122 -13.37 -12.45 20.68
C GLN A 122 -14.11 -12.23 19.35
N SER A 123 -14.74 -13.29 18.87
CA SER A 123 -15.63 -13.27 17.70
C SER A 123 -17.02 -13.75 18.09
N HIS A 124 -18.04 -13.07 17.57
CA HIS A 124 -19.44 -13.42 17.75
C HIS A 124 -20.10 -13.69 16.39
N ASP A 125 -20.71 -14.86 16.24
CA ASP A 125 -21.57 -15.17 15.10
C ASP A 125 -22.84 -14.30 15.16
N ILE A 126 -23.03 -13.50 14.13
CA ILE A 126 -24.15 -12.57 13.95
C ILE A 126 -24.89 -12.86 12.64
N SER A 127 -24.82 -14.10 12.16
CA SER A 127 -25.45 -14.51 10.90
C SER A 127 -26.97 -14.28 10.94
N PRO A 128 -27.58 -13.78 9.86
CA PRO A 128 -29.02 -13.47 9.82
C PRO A 128 -29.93 -14.71 9.93
N TRP A 129 -29.36 -15.90 9.72
CA TRP A 129 -30.08 -17.18 9.72
C TRP A 129 -29.10 -18.33 9.99
N PRO A 130 -29.47 -19.40 10.74
CA PRO A 130 -28.58 -20.54 10.97
C PRO A 130 -28.16 -21.22 9.65
N VAL A 131 -26.85 -21.35 9.43
CA VAL A 131 -26.24 -21.38 8.09
C VAL A 131 -25.76 -22.76 7.57
N SER A 132 -26.13 -23.90 8.16
CA SER A 132 -25.72 -25.17 7.54
C SER A 132 -26.69 -25.61 6.44
N THR A 133 -26.45 -25.14 5.22
CA THR A 133 -27.17 -25.54 4.00
C THR A 133 -26.40 -26.58 3.18
N PHE A 134 -25.24 -27.03 3.67
CA PHE A 134 -24.41 -28.03 2.99
C PHE A 134 -25.19 -29.34 2.78
N GLY A 135 -25.26 -29.81 1.53
CA GLY A 135 -26.01 -31.02 1.17
C GLY A 135 -27.54 -30.87 1.19
N GLN A 136 -28.09 -29.67 1.46
CA GLN A 136 -29.54 -29.42 1.40
C GLN A 136 -29.96 -28.91 0.01
N PRO A 137 -31.09 -29.36 -0.55
CA PRO A 137 -31.57 -28.86 -1.84
C PRO A 137 -32.07 -27.41 -1.71
N LEU A 138 -31.79 -26.59 -2.74
CA LEU A 138 -32.11 -25.15 -2.80
C LEU A 138 -33.57 -24.77 -2.44
N PRO A 139 -34.62 -25.51 -2.85
CA PRO A 139 -36.00 -25.14 -2.52
C PRO A 139 -36.31 -25.04 -1.02
N GLY A 140 -35.45 -25.56 -0.14
CA GLY A 140 -35.59 -25.45 1.32
C GLY A 140 -34.91 -24.23 1.95
N TRP A 141 -34.22 -23.40 1.18
CA TRP A 141 -33.37 -22.34 1.74
C TRP A 141 -34.15 -21.03 1.87
N LYS A 142 -34.12 -20.41 3.07
CA LYS A 142 -34.70 -19.07 3.28
C LYS A 142 -33.89 -17.99 2.56
N TYR A 143 -32.57 -18.05 2.70
CA TYR A 143 -31.63 -17.18 2.02
C TYR A 143 -30.66 -18.00 1.18
N ARG A 144 -30.34 -17.50 -0.02
CA ARG A 144 -29.30 -18.04 -0.89
C ARG A 144 -28.10 -17.11 -0.81
N PHE A 145 -26.96 -17.68 -0.50
CA PHE A 145 -25.70 -16.97 -0.37
C PHE A 145 -24.67 -17.56 -1.33
N THR A 146 -23.68 -16.73 -1.68
CA THR A 146 -22.50 -17.18 -2.42
C THR A 146 -21.34 -17.48 -1.46
N TRP A 147 -20.24 -17.99 -2.01
CA TRP A 147 -18.97 -18.17 -1.31
C TRP A 147 -18.47 -16.83 -0.72
N THR A 148 -18.51 -15.76 -1.51
CA THR A 148 -18.01 -14.42 -1.12
C THR A 148 -19.14 -13.39 -1.02
N SER A 149 -20.08 -13.59 -0.11
CA SER A 149 -21.27 -12.73 -0.04
C SER A 149 -20.89 -11.27 0.32
N PRO A 150 -21.42 -10.25 -0.39
CA PRO A 150 -21.02 -8.87 -0.18
C PRO A 150 -21.48 -8.36 1.18
N LEU A 151 -20.54 -7.79 1.94
CA LEU A 151 -20.74 -7.23 3.27
C LEU A 151 -20.13 -5.83 3.29
N VAL A 152 -20.94 -4.78 3.42
CA VAL A 152 -20.46 -3.40 3.26
C VAL A 152 -21.26 -2.41 4.10
N PHE A 153 -20.57 -1.46 4.72
CA PHE A 153 -21.21 -0.33 5.40
C PHE A 153 -21.73 0.71 4.41
N ASP A 154 -22.86 1.34 4.75
CA ASP A 154 -23.25 2.59 4.13
C ASP A 154 -22.13 3.64 4.33
N ARG A 155 -21.85 4.40 3.28
CA ARG A 155 -20.72 5.35 3.25
C ARG A 155 -21.06 6.69 3.92
N VAL A 156 -22.34 6.97 4.19
CA VAL A 156 -22.85 8.18 4.82
C VAL A 156 -23.45 7.86 6.20
N ASP A 157 -24.37 6.89 6.27
CA ASP A 157 -24.91 6.36 7.53
C ASP A 157 -23.99 5.27 8.10
N ARG A 158 -22.94 5.70 8.80
CA ARG A 158 -21.86 4.84 9.32
C ARG A 158 -22.32 3.74 10.31
N HIS A 159 -23.60 3.66 10.67
CA HIS A 159 -24.16 2.58 11.49
C HIS A 159 -24.80 1.45 10.69
N THR A 160 -25.10 1.68 9.40
CA THR A 160 -25.84 0.72 8.59
C THR A 160 -24.89 -0.23 7.87
N LEU A 161 -25.04 -1.53 8.12
CA LEU A 161 -24.30 -2.60 7.46
C LEU A 161 -25.24 -3.41 6.57
N TYR A 162 -24.83 -3.66 5.33
CA TYR A 162 -25.58 -4.43 4.34
C TYR A 162 -24.91 -5.78 4.08
N LEU A 163 -25.74 -6.80 3.87
CA LEU A 163 -25.32 -8.14 3.47
C LEU A 163 -26.13 -8.60 2.24
N GLY A 164 -25.45 -9.17 1.24
CA GLY A 164 -26.08 -9.75 0.06
C GLY A 164 -26.43 -11.23 0.23
N ALA A 165 -27.68 -11.56 -0.04
CA ALA A 165 -28.20 -12.90 -0.30
C ALA A 165 -28.81 -12.90 -1.72
N GLN A 166 -29.90 -13.61 -1.98
CA GLN A 166 -30.77 -13.26 -3.13
C GLN A 166 -31.51 -11.93 -2.93
N VAL A 167 -31.55 -11.46 -1.68
CA VAL A 167 -32.09 -10.17 -1.24
C VAL A 167 -30.97 -9.33 -0.61
N VAL A 168 -31.22 -8.05 -0.37
CA VAL A 168 -30.37 -7.21 0.47
C VAL A 168 -30.90 -7.24 1.91
N LEU A 169 -30.03 -7.64 2.82
CA LEU A 169 -30.24 -7.60 4.27
C LEU A 169 -29.55 -6.39 4.86
N ARG A 170 -30.13 -5.84 5.94
CA ARG A 170 -29.58 -4.69 6.68
C ARG A 170 -29.56 -4.96 8.18
N THR A 171 -28.52 -4.48 8.85
CA THR A 171 -28.48 -4.29 10.30
C THR A 171 -28.03 -2.87 10.65
N ARG A 172 -28.40 -2.40 11.85
CA ARG A 172 -28.01 -1.09 12.43
C ARG A 172 -27.54 -1.20 13.88
N ASP A 173 -27.48 -2.41 14.40
CA ASP A 173 -27.17 -2.71 15.81
C ASP A 173 -26.05 -3.75 15.94
N GLY A 174 -25.12 -3.74 14.97
CA GLY A 174 -23.96 -4.62 14.97
C GLY A 174 -24.30 -6.09 14.70
N GLY A 175 -25.38 -6.36 13.96
CA GLY A 175 -25.76 -7.71 13.54
C GLY A 175 -26.67 -8.45 14.52
N LEU A 176 -27.16 -7.81 15.58
CA LEU A 176 -28.10 -8.43 16.51
C LEU A 176 -29.46 -8.67 15.85
N HIS A 177 -29.89 -7.74 14.98
CA HIS A 177 -31.09 -7.90 14.19
C HIS A 177 -30.82 -7.59 12.71
N TRP A 178 -31.36 -8.44 11.83
CA TRP A 178 -31.30 -8.30 10.39
C TRP A 178 -32.70 -8.19 9.79
N GLU A 179 -32.87 -7.25 8.86
CA GLU A 179 -34.11 -7.05 8.10
C GLU A 179 -33.85 -7.16 6.59
N SER A 180 -34.78 -7.76 5.86
CA SER A 180 -34.77 -7.76 4.39
C SER A 180 -35.32 -6.44 3.88
N ILE A 181 -34.54 -5.73 3.06
CA ILE A 181 -34.92 -4.43 2.49
C ILE A 181 -35.15 -4.48 0.98
N SER A 182 -35.16 -5.68 0.38
CA SER A 182 -35.45 -5.86 -1.04
C SER A 182 -36.33 -7.09 -1.30
N PRO A 183 -36.98 -7.17 -2.47
CA PRO A 183 -37.41 -8.45 -3.04
C PRO A 183 -36.19 -9.27 -3.48
N ASP A 184 -36.42 -10.46 -4.05
CA ASP A 184 -35.39 -11.20 -4.79
C ASP A 184 -34.92 -10.33 -5.97
N LEU A 185 -33.62 -10.03 -6.03
CA LEU A 185 -33.02 -9.14 -7.02
C LEU A 185 -32.29 -9.90 -8.13
N THR A 186 -32.56 -11.19 -8.27
CA THR A 186 -31.88 -12.08 -9.23
C THR A 186 -32.84 -12.58 -10.30
N GLY A 187 -32.31 -13.25 -11.32
CA GLY A 187 -33.07 -13.91 -12.40
C GLY A 187 -33.65 -15.26 -12.00
N ALA A 188 -33.53 -15.67 -10.74
CA ALA A 188 -33.99 -16.96 -10.25
C ALA A 188 -35.52 -17.10 -10.26
N VAL A 189 -36.01 -18.31 -10.50
CA VAL A 189 -37.43 -18.63 -10.37
C VAL A 189 -37.82 -18.54 -8.89
N ALA A 190 -38.85 -17.73 -8.56
CA ALA A 190 -39.26 -17.45 -7.18
C ALA A 190 -39.65 -18.68 -6.34
N ARG A 191 -40.01 -19.79 -6.99
CA ARG A 191 -40.33 -21.08 -6.35
C ARG A 191 -39.80 -22.24 -7.20
N PRO A 192 -38.51 -22.61 -7.07
CA PRO A 192 -37.97 -23.73 -7.82
C PRO A 192 -38.62 -25.03 -7.35
N THR A 193 -39.32 -25.74 -8.23
CA THR A 193 -39.93 -27.05 -7.93
C THR A 193 -39.06 -28.22 -8.39
N ALA A 194 -37.99 -27.93 -9.13
CA ALA A 194 -37.13 -28.94 -9.72
C ALA A 194 -35.90 -29.19 -8.83
N THR A 195 -35.81 -30.38 -8.27
CA THR A 195 -34.64 -30.84 -7.50
C THR A 195 -33.58 -31.51 -8.38
N ASP A 196 -33.95 -31.92 -9.59
CA ASP A 196 -33.04 -32.56 -10.55
C ASP A 196 -33.44 -32.19 -11.99
N THR A 197 -32.68 -31.28 -12.59
CA THR A 197 -32.87 -30.84 -13.98
C THR A 197 -31.81 -31.43 -14.93
N GLY A 198 -31.02 -32.42 -14.52
CA GLY A 198 -29.98 -32.99 -15.37
C GLY A 198 -28.63 -32.24 -15.30
N PRO A 199 -27.84 -32.13 -16.39
CA PRO A 199 -26.46 -31.65 -16.36
C PRO A 199 -26.32 -30.20 -15.85
N PRO A 200 -25.12 -29.77 -15.40
CA PRO A 200 -24.87 -28.40 -14.93
C PRO A 200 -24.86 -27.41 -16.11
N THR A 201 -26.05 -27.05 -16.59
CA THR A 201 -26.25 -26.03 -17.63
C THR A 201 -26.82 -24.75 -17.04
N ILE A 202 -26.62 -23.61 -17.71
CA ILE A 202 -27.22 -22.30 -17.39
C ILE A 202 -28.73 -22.39 -17.15
N ALA A 203 -29.46 -23.03 -18.08
CA ALA A 203 -30.91 -23.19 -17.99
C ALA A 203 -31.32 -24.00 -16.76
N ASN A 204 -30.56 -25.06 -16.47
CA ASN A 204 -30.79 -25.92 -15.31
C ASN A 204 -30.48 -25.22 -13.99
N ALA A 205 -29.44 -24.39 -13.95
CA ALA A 205 -29.12 -23.59 -12.78
C ALA A 205 -30.23 -22.55 -12.48
N ALA A 206 -30.69 -21.82 -13.50
CA ALA A 206 -31.80 -20.88 -13.34
C ALA A 206 -33.10 -21.57 -12.87
N ALA A 207 -33.43 -22.74 -13.44
CA ALA A 207 -34.60 -23.51 -13.06
C ALA A 207 -34.55 -24.08 -11.63
N ARG A 208 -33.35 -24.35 -11.11
CA ARG A 208 -33.11 -24.73 -9.69
C ARG A 208 -33.18 -23.53 -8.74
N GLY A 209 -33.22 -22.31 -9.29
CA GLY A 209 -33.25 -21.08 -8.52
C GLY A 209 -31.88 -20.65 -8.02
N TYR A 210 -30.80 -20.94 -8.75
CA TYR A 210 -29.51 -20.29 -8.51
C TYR A 210 -29.58 -18.82 -8.96
N GLY A 211 -28.79 -17.98 -8.29
CA GLY A 211 -28.79 -16.52 -8.46
C GLY A 211 -28.76 -15.84 -7.09
N VAL A 212 -27.76 -14.97 -6.90
CA VAL A 212 -27.53 -14.21 -5.66
C VAL A 212 -27.00 -12.81 -5.96
N VAL A 213 -27.24 -11.87 -5.03
CA VAL A 213 -26.56 -10.58 -4.99
C VAL A 213 -25.07 -10.84 -4.75
N TYR A 214 -24.26 -10.37 -5.68
CA TYR A 214 -22.81 -10.59 -5.71
C TYR A 214 -22.03 -9.29 -5.45
N ALA A 215 -22.64 -8.13 -5.71
CA ALA A 215 -22.07 -6.81 -5.43
C ALA A 215 -23.11 -5.86 -4.81
N ILE A 216 -22.69 -5.09 -3.80
CA ILE A 216 -23.46 -3.99 -3.22
C ILE A 216 -22.55 -2.76 -3.18
N ALA A 217 -23.00 -1.66 -3.78
CA ALA A 217 -22.26 -0.40 -3.82
C ALA A 217 -23.13 0.74 -3.24
N PRO A 218 -22.97 1.04 -1.93
CA PRO A 218 -23.60 2.20 -1.32
C PRO A 218 -23.00 3.50 -1.84
N SER A 219 -23.83 4.52 -2.04
CA SER A 219 -23.36 5.83 -2.48
C SER A 219 -22.58 6.54 -1.38
N PRO A 220 -21.39 7.08 -1.67
CA PRO A 220 -20.66 7.97 -0.76
C PRO A 220 -21.31 9.35 -0.60
N ARG A 221 -22.44 9.61 -1.27
CA ARG A 221 -23.08 10.93 -1.33
C ARG A 221 -24.49 10.96 -0.77
N ALA A 222 -25.15 9.82 -0.64
CA ALA A 222 -26.51 9.74 -0.14
C ALA A 222 -26.74 8.42 0.61
N ALA A 223 -27.05 8.53 1.90
CA ALA A 223 -27.39 7.38 2.73
C ALA A 223 -28.59 6.62 2.15
N GLY A 224 -28.51 5.29 2.12
CA GLY A 224 -29.55 4.42 1.59
C GLY A 224 -29.69 4.41 0.07
N LEU A 225 -28.87 5.17 -0.68
CA LEU A 225 -28.78 5.02 -2.13
C LEU A 225 -27.84 3.87 -2.44
N LEU A 226 -28.36 2.78 -3.02
CA LEU A 226 -27.62 1.56 -3.30
C LEU A 226 -27.71 1.19 -4.78
N TRP A 227 -26.59 0.69 -5.29
CA TRP A 227 -26.53 -0.10 -6.51
C TRP A 227 -26.22 -1.54 -6.14
N VAL A 228 -26.88 -2.50 -6.78
CA VAL A 228 -26.78 -3.92 -6.46
C VAL A 228 -26.64 -4.72 -7.74
N GLY A 229 -25.70 -5.65 -7.76
CA GLY A 229 -25.42 -6.53 -8.90
C GLY A 229 -25.53 -8.00 -8.50
N SER A 230 -26.07 -8.83 -9.37
CA SER A 230 -26.17 -10.28 -9.17
C SER A 230 -25.12 -11.07 -9.96
N ASP A 231 -24.88 -12.31 -9.57
CA ASP A 231 -23.99 -13.25 -10.29
C ASP A 231 -24.58 -13.73 -11.63
N ASP A 232 -25.90 -13.61 -11.80
CA ASP A 232 -26.61 -13.93 -13.04
C ASP A 232 -26.81 -12.74 -13.99
N GLY A 233 -26.31 -11.54 -13.62
CA GLY A 233 -26.14 -10.40 -14.52
C GLY A 233 -27.19 -9.31 -14.46
N LEU A 234 -27.99 -9.24 -13.39
CA LEU A 234 -28.90 -8.14 -13.15
C LEU A 234 -28.25 -7.02 -12.33
N ILE A 235 -28.55 -5.77 -12.67
CA ILE A 235 -28.22 -4.60 -11.87
C ILE A 235 -29.51 -3.91 -11.42
N HIS A 236 -29.61 -3.63 -10.13
CA HIS A 236 -30.71 -2.92 -9.51
C HIS A 236 -30.23 -1.68 -8.78
N ARG A 237 -31.12 -0.68 -8.66
CA ARG A 237 -30.88 0.56 -7.93
C ARG A 237 -32.04 0.88 -7.00
N THR A 238 -31.71 1.38 -5.81
CA THR A 238 -32.68 2.02 -4.90
C THR A 238 -32.14 3.38 -4.46
N PRO A 239 -32.93 4.47 -4.55
CA PRO A 239 -32.53 5.78 -4.05
C PRO A 239 -32.96 6.04 -2.60
N ASP A 240 -33.69 5.12 -1.95
CA ASP A 240 -34.47 5.41 -0.75
C ASP A 240 -34.40 4.33 0.33
N GLY A 241 -33.24 3.66 0.43
CA GLY A 241 -32.97 2.70 1.49
C GLY A 241 -33.75 1.39 1.34
N GLY A 242 -34.10 1.03 0.10
CA GLY A 242 -34.76 -0.23 -0.25
C GLY A 242 -36.28 -0.18 -0.34
N ARG A 243 -36.92 1.00 -0.22
CA ARG A 243 -38.38 1.10 -0.35
C ARG A 243 -38.83 0.89 -1.78
N HIS A 244 -38.07 1.40 -2.74
CA HIS A 244 -38.31 1.18 -4.17
C HIS A 244 -37.03 0.70 -4.85
N TRP A 245 -37.18 -0.35 -5.66
CA TRP A 245 -36.10 -0.96 -6.45
C TRP A 245 -36.43 -0.86 -7.94
N GLN A 246 -35.42 -0.54 -8.73
CA GLN A 246 -35.52 -0.44 -10.19
C GLN A 246 -34.47 -1.37 -10.81
N ASN A 247 -34.88 -2.22 -11.75
CA ASN A 247 -33.95 -2.94 -12.60
C ASN A 247 -33.39 -1.96 -13.63
N VAL A 248 -32.08 -1.79 -13.61
CA VAL A 248 -31.31 -0.86 -14.44
C VAL A 248 -30.22 -1.61 -15.19
N THR A 249 -30.45 -2.88 -15.54
CA THR A 249 -29.47 -3.73 -16.21
C THR A 249 -29.13 -3.18 -17.61
N PRO A 250 -27.83 -3.13 -18.01
CA PRO A 250 -27.43 -2.74 -19.37
C PRO A 250 -28.18 -3.53 -20.45
N GLN A 251 -28.68 -2.83 -21.47
CA GLN A 251 -29.37 -3.49 -22.58
C GLN A 251 -28.39 -4.40 -23.35
N GLY A 252 -28.82 -5.63 -23.62
CA GLY A 252 -28.03 -6.61 -24.37
C GLY A 252 -27.00 -7.38 -23.53
N LEU A 253 -26.94 -7.14 -22.22
CA LEU A 253 -26.16 -7.98 -21.32
C LEU A 253 -26.78 -9.38 -21.25
N GLU A 254 -26.03 -10.40 -21.62
CA GLU A 254 -26.52 -11.78 -21.62
C GLU A 254 -26.58 -12.35 -20.19
N PRO A 255 -27.47 -13.32 -19.91
CA PRO A 255 -27.54 -13.99 -18.61
C PRO A 255 -26.20 -14.60 -18.19
N TRP A 256 -25.98 -14.72 -16.88
CA TRP A 256 -24.73 -15.25 -16.29
C TRP A 256 -23.50 -14.39 -16.57
N SER A 257 -23.73 -13.10 -16.83
CA SER A 257 -22.70 -12.06 -16.77
C SER A 257 -22.53 -11.61 -15.33
N SER A 258 -21.70 -12.30 -14.55
CA SER A 258 -21.55 -11.98 -13.13
C SER A 258 -21.12 -10.52 -12.93
N ILE A 259 -21.92 -9.76 -12.18
CA ILE A 259 -21.55 -8.40 -11.78
C ILE A 259 -20.53 -8.54 -10.65
N GLY A 260 -19.26 -8.69 -11.02
CA GLY A 260 -18.16 -8.93 -10.08
C GLY A 260 -18.02 -7.80 -9.08
N LEU A 261 -18.20 -6.56 -9.54
CA LEU A 261 -18.14 -5.38 -8.68
C LEU A 261 -18.92 -4.18 -9.25
N LEU A 262 -19.50 -3.38 -8.36
CA LEU A 262 -20.10 -2.09 -8.67
C LEU A 262 -19.39 -0.97 -7.91
N GLU A 263 -19.21 0.18 -8.58
CA GLU A 263 -18.65 1.38 -7.98
C GLU A 263 -19.63 2.55 -8.15
N ALA A 264 -20.15 3.06 -7.04
CA ALA A 264 -20.97 4.26 -7.03
C ALA A 264 -20.06 5.50 -7.03
N SER A 265 -20.32 6.46 -7.92
CA SER A 265 -19.40 7.59 -8.07
C SER A 265 -19.25 8.42 -6.77
N PRO A 266 -18.02 8.82 -6.40
CA PRO A 266 -17.78 9.77 -5.31
C PRO A 266 -18.31 11.18 -5.61
N PHE A 267 -18.65 11.47 -6.87
CA PHE A 267 -18.97 12.82 -7.30
C PHE A 267 -20.43 13.06 -7.67
N ASP A 268 -21.17 12.01 -8.05
CA ASP A 268 -22.53 12.13 -8.59
C ASP A 268 -23.37 10.87 -8.30
N THR A 269 -24.53 11.05 -7.68
CA THR A 269 -25.46 9.96 -7.32
C THR A 269 -26.13 9.25 -8.50
N ALA A 270 -26.01 9.81 -9.72
CA ALA A 270 -26.51 9.22 -10.96
C ALA A 270 -25.44 8.41 -11.72
N VAL A 271 -24.16 8.54 -11.34
CA VAL A 271 -23.04 7.88 -12.02
C VAL A 271 -22.63 6.62 -11.26
N ALA A 272 -22.46 5.52 -12.01
CA ALA A 272 -21.92 4.26 -11.50
C ALA A 272 -21.15 3.51 -12.58
N TYR A 273 -20.26 2.63 -12.15
CA TYR A 273 -19.45 1.76 -13.00
C TYR A 273 -19.66 0.31 -12.58
N ALA A 274 -19.66 -0.61 -13.54
CA ALA A 274 -19.83 -2.03 -13.31
C ALA A 274 -18.68 -2.80 -13.97
N ALA A 275 -17.96 -3.59 -13.19
CA ALA A 275 -17.08 -4.64 -13.68
C ALA A 275 -17.91 -5.91 -13.88
N VAL A 276 -17.90 -6.44 -15.10
CA VAL A 276 -18.68 -7.61 -15.48
C VAL A 276 -17.75 -8.72 -15.91
N ASP A 277 -17.94 -9.89 -15.30
CA ASP A 277 -17.13 -11.07 -15.49
C ASP A 277 -17.93 -12.17 -16.18
N ARG A 278 -17.41 -12.66 -17.30
CA ARG A 278 -18.02 -13.72 -18.12
C ARG A 278 -17.09 -14.91 -18.35
N HIS A 279 -15.95 -15.00 -17.66
CA HIS A 279 -14.98 -16.09 -17.90
C HIS A 279 -15.58 -17.48 -17.62
N ARG A 280 -16.58 -17.57 -16.72
CA ARG A 280 -17.27 -18.83 -16.39
C ARG A 280 -18.21 -19.35 -17.48
N VAL A 281 -18.44 -18.56 -18.52
CA VAL A 281 -19.18 -18.95 -19.73
C VAL A 281 -18.27 -18.91 -20.96
N ASP A 282 -16.97 -19.13 -20.76
CA ASP A 282 -15.90 -19.16 -21.78
C ASP A 282 -15.74 -17.85 -22.58
N ASP A 283 -16.11 -16.72 -21.99
CA ASP A 283 -15.90 -15.38 -22.55
C ASP A 283 -14.92 -14.58 -21.68
N PHE A 284 -13.70 -14.43 -22.18
CA PHE A 284 -12.59 -13.77 -21.48
C PHE A 284 -12.44 -12.29 -21.83
N ALA A 285 -13.37 -11.71 -22.60
CA ALA A 285 -13.31 -10.30 -22.97
C ALA A 285 -13.47 -9.40 -21.74
N PRO A 286 -12.81 -8.22 -21.72
CA PRO A 286 -13.06 -7.23 -20.68
C PRO A 286 -14.44 -6.62 -20.86
N TYR A 287 -15.15 -6.42 -19.74
CA TYR A 287 -16.42 -5.70 -19.73
C TYR A 287 -16.47 -4.72 -18.55
N ILE A 288 -16.44 -3.44 -18.88
CA ILE A 288 -16.76 -2.36 -17.96
C ILE A 288 -17.94 -1.60 -18.56
N TYR A 289 -18.96 -1.36 -17.75
CA TYR A 289 -20.09 -0.50 -18.12
C TYR A 289 -20.11 0.75 -17.24
N ARG A 290 -20.46 1.88 -17.84
CA ARG A 290 -20.65 3.18 -17.16
C ARG A 290 -22.04 3.71 -17.42
N THR A 291 -22.69 4.23 -16.38
CA THR A 291 -23.92 5.04 -16.49
C THR A 291 -23.70 6.43 -15.93
N ARG A 292 -24.47 7.41 -16.42
CA ARG A 292 -24.47 8.79 -15.90
C ARG A 292 -25.87 9.33 -15.56
N ASP A 293 -26.90 8.49 -15.67
CA ASP A 293 -28.30 8.89 -15.61
C ASP A 293 -29.12 8.00 -14.68
N GLY A 294 -28.48 7.44 -13.65
CA GLY A 294 -29.14 6.58 -12.68
C GLY A 294 -29.41 5.16 -13.21
N GLY A 295 -28.71 4.75 -14.27
CA GLY A 295 -28.80 3.42 -14.85
C GLY A 295 -29.83 3.30 -15.98
N ALA A 296 -30.38 4.42 -16.46
CA ALA A 296 -31.30 4.40 -17.60
C ALA A 296 -30.56 4.02 -18.89
N HIS A 297 -29.31 4.45 -19.05
CA HIS A 297 -28.43 4.04 -20.14
C HIS A 297 -27.05 3.64 -19.60
N TRP A 298 -26.47 2.62 -20.23
CA TRP A 298 -25.13 2.14 -19.95
C TRP A 298 -24.30 2.15 -21.24
N THR A 299 -23.03 2.54 -21.11
CA THR A 299 -22.06 2.54 -22.20
C THR A 299 -20.89 1.64 -21.82
N ARG A 300 -20.43 0.82 -22.77
CA ARG A 300 -19.21 0.03 -22.64
C ARG A 300 -18.00 0.98 -22.51
N ALA A 301 -17.12 0.74 -21.55
CA ALA A 301 -16.05 1.65 -21.13
C ALA A 301 -14.76 0.88 -20.78
N ASP A 302 -14.30 0.04 -21.70
CA ASP A 302 -13.20 -0.92 -21.54
C ASP A 302 -12.15 -0.83 -22.68
N GLU A 303 -12.23 0.19 -23.53
CA GLU A 303 -11.29 0.36 -24.64
C GLU A 303 -9.84 0.54 -24.12
N GLY A 304 -8.90 -0.21 -24.70
CA GLY A 304 -7.50 -0.24 -24.27
C GLY A 304 -7.15 -1.34 -23.27
N ILE A 305 -8.14 -2.02 -22.67
CA ILE A 305 -7.89 -3.25 -21.89
C ILE A 305 -7.64 -4.41 -22.85
N ALA A 306 -6.65 -5.26 -22.53
CA ALA A 306 -6.30 -6.40 -23.39
C ALA A 306 -7.48 -7.40 -23.53
N PRO A 307 -7.71 -8.02 -24.71
CA PRO A 307 -8.89 -8.85 -24.96
C PRO A 307 -9.09 -10.10 -24.10
N GLN A 308 -8.07 -10.56 -23.37
CA GLN A 308 -8.17 -11.71 -22.44
C GLN A 308 -7.96 -11.29 -20.98
N ALA A 309 -7.86 -9.99 -20.71
CA ALA A 309 -7.73 -9.44 -19.37
C ALA A 309 -9.14 -9.12 -18.83
N TYR A 310 -9.94 -10.16 -18.58
CA TYR A 310 -11.28 -9.99 -18.01
C TYR A 310 -11.20 -9.19 -16.70
N VAL A 311 -12.23 -8.36 -16.48
CA VAL A 311 -12.24 -7.36 -15.41
C VAL A 311 -12.96 -7.92 -14.19
N GLN A 312 -12.33 -7.79 -13.02
CA GLN A 312 -12.88 -8.22 -11.74
C GLN A 312 -13.33 -7.04 -10.89
N ALA A 313 -12.64 -5.91 -11.00
CA ALA A 313 -12.92 -4.72 -10.21
C ALA A 313 -12.76 -3.45 -11.04
N VAL A 314 -13.62 -2.46 -10.77
CA VAL A 314 -13.46 -1.07 -11.20
C VAL A 314 -13.60 -0.17 -9.97
N ARG A 315 -12.75 0.86 -9.83
CA ARG A 315 -12.80 1.85 -8.74
C ARG A 315 -12.62 3.25 -9.29
N ALA A 316 -13.36 4.20 -8.73
CA ALA A 316 -13.22 5.60 -9.03
C ALA A 316 -12.31 6.27 -8.00
N ASP A 317 -11.43 7.16 -8.45
CA ASP A 317 -10.65 7.98 -7.54
C ASP A 317 -11.57 8.98 -6.81
N PRO A 318 -11.48 9.10 -5.47
CA PRO A 318 -12.35 9.98 -4.69
C PRO A 318 -12.02 11.48 -4.84
N GLU A 319 -10.87 11.84 -5.40
CA GLU A 319 -10.40 13.23 -5.49
C GLU A 319 -10.42 13.78 -6.92
N ARG A 320 -10.14 12.93 -7.93
CA ARG A 320 -10.13 13.29 -9.35
C ARG A 320 -11.27 12.61 -10.10
N ARG A 321 -12.25 13.43 -10.51
CA ARG A 321 -13.32 13.01 -11.44
C ARG A 321 -12.72 12.46 -12.74
N GLY A 322 -13.18 11.29 -13.15
CA GLY A 322 -12.75 10.62 -14.38
C GLY A 322 -11.44 9.84 -14.27
N LEU A 323 -10.77 9.84 -13.11
CA LEU A 323 -9.66 8.91 -12.87
C LEU A 323 -10.23 7.60 -12.33
N LEU A 324 -10.03 6.51 -13.06
CA LEU A 324 -10.52 5.17 -12.71
C LEU A 324 -9.39 4.16 -12.69
N TYR A 325 -9.55 3.11 -11.89
CA TYR A 325 -8.65 1.96 -11.80
C TYR A 325 -9.43 0.67 -12.07
N ALA A 326 -8.83 -0.28 -12.79
CA ALA A 326 -9.42 -1.57 -13.07
C ALA A 326 -8.47 -2.71 -12.67
N GLY A 327 -8.97 -3.65 -11.87
CA GLY A 327 -8.31 -4.92 -11.56
C GLY A 327 -8.75 -5.98 -12.55
N THR A 328 -7.78 -6.65 -13.18
CA THR A 328 -8.01 -7.65 -14.22
C THR A 328 -7.25 -8.94 -13.91
N GLU A 329 -7.49 -9.97 -14.71
CA GLU A 329 -6.77 -11.24 -14.58
C GLU A 329 -5.25 -11.13 -14.75
N THR A 330 -4.77 -10.06 -15.37
CA THR A 330 -3.35 -9.90 -15.71
C THR A 330 -2.65 -8.76 -14.98
N GLY A 331 -3.39 -7.95 -14.23
CA GLY A 331 -2.85 -6.80 -13.52
C GLY A 331 -3.83 -5.63 -13.42
N VAL A 332 -3.28 -4.44 -13.20
CA VAL A 332 -4.05 -3.20 -12.99
C VAL A 332 -3.98 -2.31 -14.23
N TYR A 333 -5.10 -1.66 -14.55
CA TYR A 333 -5.21 -0.61 -15.57
C TYR A 333 -5.68 0.71 -14.94
N VAL A 334 -5.36 1.82 -15.59
CA VAL A 334 -5.80 3.16 -15.22
C VAL A 334 -6.41 3.87 -16.43
N SER A 335 -7.49 4.62 -16.20
CA SER A 335 -8.10 5.53 -17.17
C SER A 335 -8.11 6.94 -16.60
N PHE A 336 -7.81 7.93 -17.46
CA PHE A 336 -7.79 9.36 -17.11
C PHE A 336 -8.99 10.14 -17.67
N ASP A 337 -9.86 9.45 -18.41
CA ASP A 337 -10.98 9.99 -19.18
C ASP A 337 -12.28 9.20 -18.92
N ASP A 338 -12.44 8.79 -17.66
CA ASP A 338 -13.65 8.18 -17.14
C ASP A 338 -14.03 6.83 -17.75
N GLY A 339 -13.02 6.07 -18.18
CA GLY A 339 -13.16 4.73 -18.74
C GLY A 339 -13.25 4.69 -20.26
N ASP A 340 -13.13 5.84 -20.95
CA ASP A 340 -13.13 5.86 -22.41
C ASP A 340 -11.83 5.25 -22.97
N HIS A 341 -10.68 5.43 -22.32
CA HIS A 341 -9.43 4.73 -22.66
C HIS A 341 -8.69 4.26 -21.41
N TRP A 342 -8.17 3.03 -21.48
CA TRP A 342 -7.39 2.39 -20.44
C TRP A 342 -5.95 2.13 -20.88
N GLN A 343 -5.04 2.23 -19.92
CA GLN A 343 -3.63 1.88 -20.10
C GLN A 343 -3.14 1.08 -18.88
N SER A 344 -2.15 0.21 -19.11
CA SER A 344 -1.57 -0.61 -18.04
C SER A 344 -0.95 0.27 -16.92
N LEU A 345 -1.23 -0.09 -15.67
CA LEU A 345 -0.61 0.40 -14.45
C LEU A 345 0.15 -0.75 -13.76
N GLN A 346 0.97 -1.48 -14.53
CA GLN A 346 1.68 -2.66 -14.01
C GLN A 346 2.85 -2.29 -13.09
N LEU A 347 3.67 -1.30 -13.44
CA LEU A 347 4.91 -0.94 -12.72
C LEU A 347 5.75 -2.18 -12.35
N ASN A 348 5.95 -2.46 -11.05
CA ASN A 348 6.64 -3.63 -10.52
C ASN A 348 5.70 -4.72 -9.98
N LEU A 349 4.38 -4.57 -10.14
CA LEU A 349 3.42 -5.64 -9.86
C LEU A 349 3.70 -6.79 -10.84
N PRO A 350 3.90 -8.04 -10.38
CA PRO A 350 3.95 -9.19 -11.28
C PRO A 350 2.60 -9.43 -11.96
N VAL A 351 2.59 -10.10 -13.11
CA VAL A 351 1.34 -10.57 -13.72
C VAL A 351 0.64 -11.51 -12.74
N ALA A 352 -0.54 -11.11 -12.28
CA ALA A 352 -1.34 -11.83 -11.30
C ALA A 352 -2.82 -11.43 -11.46
N SER A 353 -3.72 -12.33 -11.07
CA SER A 353 -5.14 -12.03 -11.00
C SER A 353 -5.39 -11.02 -9.89
N VAL A 354 -5.84 -9.81 -10.25
CA VAL A 354 -6.22 -8.75 -9.32
C VAL A 354 -7.72 -8.82 -9.10
N ARG A 355 -8.13 -9.37 -7.96
CA ARG A 355 -9.53 -9.65 -7.64
C ARG A 355 -10.30 -8.43 -7.18
N ASP A 356 -9.61 -7.52 -6.50
CA ASP A 356 -10.23 -6.32 -5.97
C ASP A 356 -9.22 -5.19 -5.76
N LEU A 357 -9.74 -3.96 -5.73
CA LEU A 357 -8.98 -2.74 -5.51
C LEU A 357 -9.64 -1.90 -4.41
N ALA A 358 -8.84 -1.23 -3.58
CA ALA A 358 -9.31 -0.21 -2.65
C ALA A 358 -8.47 1.06 -2.78
N VAL A 359 -9.11 2.23 -2.63
CA VAL A 359 -8.41 3.52 -2.54
C VAL A 359 -8.52 4.02 -1.11
N HIS A 360 -7.38 4.23 -0.45
CA HIS A 360 -7.32 4.80 0.90
C HIS A 360 -6.46 6.07 0.89
N GLY A 361 -7.09 7.23 1.04
CA GLY A 361 -6.41 8.52 0.93
C GLY A 361 -5.71 8.66 -0.43
N ARG A 362 -4.39 8.52 -0.44
CA ARG A 362 -3.54 8.59 -1.64
C ARG A 362 -2.96 7.24 -2.06
N ASP A 363 -3.37 6.14 -1.47
CA ASP A 363 -2.83 4.82 -1.81
C ASP A 363 -3.85 4.01 -2.60
N LEU A 364 -3.39 3.23 -3.58
CA LEU A 364 -4.18 2.21 -4.28
C LEU A 364 -3.71 0.83 -3.84
N ILE A 365 -4.62 0.08 -3.24
CA ILE A 365 -4.37 -1.24 -2.70
C ILE A 365 -4.99 -2.29 -3.62
N ALA A 366 -4.24 -3.32 -3.97
CA ALA A 366 -4.69 -4.45 -4.77
C ALA A 366 -4.70 -5.75 -3.95
N ALA A 367 -5.83 -6.46 -3.95
CA ALA A 367 -5.90 -7.87 -3.56
C ALA A 367 -5.61 -8.74 -4.77
N THR A 368 -4.65 -9.66 -4.63
CA THR A 368 -4.26 -10.57 -5.70
C THR A 368 -4.47 -12.03 -5.31
N HIS A 369 -4.62 -12.88 -6.33
CA HIS A 369 -4.41 -14.31 -6.18
C HIS A 369 -2.96 -14.68 -6.45
N GLY A 370 -2.26 -15.11 -5.40
CA GLY A 370 -0.90 -15.64 -5.43
C GLY A 370 0.22 -14.63 -5.12
N ARG A 371 -0.08 -13.34 -4.91
CA ARG A 371 0.93 -12.28 -4.71
C ARG A 371 0.64 -11.32 -3.54
N SER A 372 -0.29 -11.67 -2.64
CA SER A 372 -0.66 -10.88 -1.46
C SER A 372 -1.29 -9.51 -1.78
N PHE A 373 -1.32 -8.61 -0.81
CA PHE A 373 -1.65 -7.21 -1.02
C PHE A 373 -0.47 -6.45 -1.66
N TRP A 374 -0.79 -5.59 -2.61
CA TRP A 374 0.14 -4.61 -3.16
C TRP A 374 -0.39 -3.20 -2.94
N VAL A 375 0.47 -2.30 -2.50
CA VAL A 375 0.12 -0.89 -2.29
C VAL A 375 0.94 -0.04 -3.26
N LEU A 376 0.27 0.66 -4.15
CA LEU A 376 0.89 1.76 -4.89
C LEU A 376 0.86 2.99 -3.99
N ASP A 377 2.01 3.26 -3.38
CA ASP A 377 2.20 4.41 -2.51
C ASP A 377 2.15 5.70 -3.35
N ASP A 378 1.17 6.54 -3.02
CA ASP A 378 0.97 7.89 -3.56
C ASP A 378 0.47 7.99 -5.02
N LEU A 379 -0.84 8.18 -5.13
CA LEU A 379 -1.60 8.48 -6.33
C LEU A 379 -1.47 9.95 -6.78
N ALA A 380 -0.77 10.82 -6.03
CA ALA A 380 -0.68 12.24 -6.36
C ALA A 380 -0.17 12.51 -7.79
N PRO A 381 0.82 11.78 -8.35
CA PRO A 381 1.20 11.94 -9.75
C PRO A 381 0.06 11.60 -10.70
N LEU A 382 -0.66 10.49 -10.47
CA LEU A 382 -1.81 10.10 -11.30
C LEU A 382 -2.94 11.13 -11.22
N ARG A 383 -3.23 11.69 -10.03
CA ARG A 383 -4.23 12.75 -9.86
C ARG A 383 -3.86 14.06 -10.55
N GLN A 384 -2.57 14.35 -10.69
CA GLN A 384 -2.07 15.61 -11.28
C GLN A 384 -1.70 15.49 -12.77
N LEU A 385 -1.62 14.27 -13.32
CA LEU A 385 -1.32 14.04 -14.73
C LEU A 385 -2.48 14.50 -15.63
N GLY A 386 -2.33 15.68 -16.22
CA GLY A 386 -3.21 16.19 -17.27
C GLY A 386 -2.41 16.75 -18.46
N ASP A 387 -3.11 17.27 -19.45
CA ASP A 387 -2.54 17.80 -20.71
C ASP A 387 -1.39 18.80 -20.53
N SER A 388 -1.43 19.61 -19.47
CA SER A 388 -0.40 20.60 -19.15
C SER A 388 0.84 20.01 -18.46
N ALA A 389 0.68 18.90 -17.72
CA ALA A 389 1.78 18.19 -17.06
C ALA A 389 2.49 17.23 -18.04
N LEU A 390 1.70 16.55 -18.88
CA LEU A 390 2.15 16.13 -20.21
C LEU A 390 2.51 17.40 -21.02
N ARG A 391 3.00 17.44 -22.25
CA ARG A 391 3.48 18.69 -22.93
C ARG A 391 4.61 19.51 -22.25
N ALA A 392 4.58 19.84 -20.96
CA ALA A 392 5.63 20.59 -20.26
C ALA A 392 6.98 19.85 -20.32
N PRO A 393 8.11 20.54 -20.60
CA PRO A 393 9.44 19.90 -20.63
C PRO A 393 9.84 19.29 -19.28
N VAL A 394 9.49 19.98 -18.20
CA VAL A 394 9.69 19.56 -16.81
C VAL A 394 8.40 19.83 -16.04
N HIS A 395 7.99 18.89 -15.19
CA HIS A 395 6.86 19.08 -14.29
C HIS A 395 7.23 18.63 -12.88
N LEU A 396 7.20 19.54 -11.91
CA LEU A 396 7.27 19.22 -10.49
C LEU A 396 5.85 19.03 -9.96
N PHE A 397 5.52 17.80 -9.58
CA PHE A 397 4.23 17.47 -8.97
C PHE A 397 4.14 18.13 -7.58
N ALA A 398 2.94 18.56 -7.19
CA ALA A 398 2.70 18.98 -5.82
C ALA A 398 2.88 17.76 -4.89
N PRO A 399 3.84 17.79 -3.95
CA PRO A 399 4.05 16.69 -3.03
C PRO A 399 2.85 16.51 -2.09
N ALA A 400 2.54 15.26 -1.76
CA ALA A 400 1.63 14.96 -0.66
C ALA A 400 2.20 15.46 0.69
N PRO A 401 1.36 15.69 1.71
CA PRO A 401 1.82 15.94 3.07
C PRO A 401 2.77 14.82 3.54
N ALA A 402 3.93 15.21 4.04
CA ALA A 402 4.93 14.29 4.56
C ALA A 402 4.78 14.13 6.07
N MET A 403 4.74 12.88 6.54
CA MET A 403 4.62 12.60 7.97
C MET A 403 6.00 12.54 8.62
N ARG A 404 6.18 13.22 9.76
CA ARG A 404 7.42 13.24 10.55
C ARG A 404 7.60 11.92 11.34
N LEU A 405 7.81 10.82 10.61
CA LEU A 405 7.97 9.46 11.14
C LEU A 405 9.44 9.10 11.37
N ARG A 406 9.66 8.10 12.21
CA ARG A 406 10.94 7.38 12.27
C ARG A 406 10.95 6.29 11.20
N ARG A 407 12.12 6.07 10.59
CA ARG A 407 12.30 5.02 9.58
C ARG A 407 12.08 3.63 10.20
N SER A 408 12.76 3.38 11.32
CA SER A 408 12.59 2.24 12.20
C SER A 408 12.85 2.70 13.63
N VAL A 409 12.16 2.12 14.60
CA VAL A 409 12.43 2.27 16.05
C VAL A 409 12.89 0.96 16.68
N SER A 410 13.23 -0.04 15.87
CA SER A 410 13.74 -1.32 16.35
C SER A 410 15.10 -1.15 17.02
N ASN A 411 15.25 -1.73 18.21
CA ASN A 411 16.55 -1.87 18.89
C ASN A 411 17.03 -3.33 18.91
N ASP A 412 16.27 -4.22 18.28
CA ASP A 412 16.60 -5.64 18.20
C ASP A 412 17.51 -5.93 17.00
N THR A 413 18.14 -7.10 17.01
CA THR A 413 18.83 -7.64 15.83
C THR A 413 17.87 -7.70 14.64
N PRO A 414 18.23 -7.14 13.47
CA PRO A 414 17.42 -7.24 12.26
C PRO A 414 17.11 -8.70 11.89
N LEU A 415 15.97 -8.90 11.22
CA LEU A 415 15.68 -10.21 10.65
C LEU A 415 16.71 -10.57 9.57
N PRO A 416 17.02 -11.87 9.40
CA PRO A 416 17.82 -12.32 8.27
C PRO A 416 17.19 -11.88 6.92
N PRO A 417 17.97 -11.44 5.92
CA PRO A 417 17.45 -10.99 4.62
C PRO A 417 16.59 -12.01 3.88
N GLU A 418 16.81 -13.30 4.15
CA GLU A 418 16.06 -14.42 3.56
C GLU A 418 14.65 -14.58 4.14
N GLU A 419 14.35 -13.97 5.29
CA GLU A 419 13.00 -14.01 5.86
C GLU A 419 12.02 -13.17 5.02
N PRO A 420 10.85 -13.71 4.65
CA PRO A 420 9.87 -12.97 3.86
C PRO A 420 9.41 -11.69 4.56
N HIS A 421 9.52 -10.56 3.86
CA HIS A 421 9.08 -9.25 4.35
C HIS A 421 8.55 -8.38 3.20
N GLY A 422 7.63 -7.50 3.54
CA GLY A 422 7.15 -6.40 2.70
C GLY A 422 7.96 -5.13 2.95
N THR A 423 8.06 -4.28 1.92
CA THR A 423 8.71 -2.98 2.04
C THR A 423 7.75 -1.96 2.64
N ASN A 424 8.20 -1.22 3.65
CA ASN A 424 7.47 -0.06 4.16
C ASN A 424 7.38 1.05 3.11
N PRO A 425 6.33 1.89 3.14
CA PRO A 425 6.29 3.09 2.32
C PRO A 425 7.50 4.01 2.67
N PRO A 426 8.00 4.81 1.70
CA PRO A 426 9.16 5.66 1.92
C PRO A 426 9.02 6.57 3.15
N ALA A 427 10.04 6.58 4.01
CA ALA A 427 10.06 7.38 5.24
C ALA A 427 10.52 8.82 4.94
N GLY A 428 9.58 9.70 4.58
CA GLY A 428 9.85 11.12 4.38
C GLY A 428 8.90 11.80 3.41
N ALA A 429 9.33 12.94 2.85
CA ALA A 429 8.62 13.62 1.78
C ALA A 429 8.96 13.01 0.42
N VAL A 430 7.94 12.44 -0.23
CA VAL A 430 8.02 11.96 -1.61
C VAL A 430 7.88 13.15 -2.56
N ILE A 431 8.88 13.36 -3.41
CA ILE A 431 8.95 14.45 -4.37
C ILE A 431 9.05 13.83 -5.76
N ASP A 432 7.96 13.89 -6.52
CA ASP A 432 7.88 13.37 -7.87
C ASP A 432 8.08 14.49 -8.91
N TYR A 433 8.80 14.18 -9.99
CA TYR A 433 8.97 15.09 -11.12
C TYR A 433 9.09 14.36 -12.45
N LEU A 434 8.57 14.96 -13.51
CA LEU A 434 8.62 14.45 -14.88
C LEU A 434 9.66 15.21 -15.70
N LEU A 435 10.52 14.48 -16.43
CA LEU A 435 11.46 15.04 -17.40
C LEU A 435 11.13 14.51 -18.80
N ARG A 436 10.84 15.38 -19.77
CA ARG A 436 10.56 14.95 -21.15
C ARG A 436 11.79 14.66 -22.00
N ALA A 437 12.94 15.18 -21.58
CA ALA A 437 14.21 14.98 -22.26
C ALA A 437 15.34 14.91 -21.23
N PRO A 438 16.49 14.28 -21.57
CA PRO A 438 17.65 14.27 -20.69
C PRO A 438 18.10 15.70 -20.39
N PRO A 439 18.27 16.09 -19.12
CA PRO A 439 18.70 17.44 -18.77
C PRO A 439 20.18 17.66 -19.11
N ALA A 440 20.53 18.85 -19.61
CA ALA A 440 21.89 19.21 -20.01
C ALA A 440 22.87 19.38 -18.82
N GLY A 441 22.36 19.38 -17.58
CA GLY A 441 23.12 19.56 -16.34
C GLY A 441 22.45 18.86 -15.16
N PRO A 442 22.91 19.10 -13.93
CA PRO A 442 22.38 18.45 -12.74
C PRO A 442 20.92 18.78 -12.50
N VAL A 443 20.20 17.79 -11.99
CA VAL A 443 18.91 17.99 -11.34
C VAL A 443 19.21 18.27 -9.87
N THR A 444 18.72 19.40 -9.37
CA THR A 444 18.90 19.77 -7.96
C THR A 444 17.56 19.88 -7.26
N LEU A 445 17.48 19.39 -6.03
CA LEU A 445 16.34 19.63 -5.16
C LEU A 445 16.80 20.41 -3.93
N GLU A 446 16.14 21.52 -3.67
CA GLU A 446 16.41 22.37 -2.52
C GLU A 446 15.13 22.51 -1.69
N VAL A 447 15.25 22.31 -0.39
CA VAL A 447 14.14 22.50 0.55
C VAL A 447 14.40 23.74 1.38
N ARG A 448 13.40 24.62 1.47
CA ARG A 448 13.46 25.89 2.20
C ARG A 448 12.40 25.95 3.29
N ASP A 449 12.75 26.56 4.41
CA ASP A 449 11.79 26.86 5.47
C ASP A 449 10.87 28.03 5.09
N ALA A 450 9.87 28.32 5.92
CA ALA A 450 8.92 29.42 5.70
C ALA A 450 9.56 30.82 5.66
N ARG A 451 10.83 30.97 6.09
CA ARG A 451 11.60 32.22 6.01
C ARG A 451 12.49 32.28 4.77
N GLY A 452 12.44 31.26 3.91
CA GLY A 452 13.26 31.14 2.71
C GLY A 452 14.69 30.62 2.97
N ALA A 453 15.00 30.20 4.21
CA ALA A 453 16.31 29.66 4.53
C ALA A 453 16.44 28.22 4.02
N VAL A 454 17.59 27.88 3.44
CA VAL A 454 17.85 26.54 2.92
C VAL A 454 18.01 25.56 4.08
N VAL A 455 17.16 24.55 4.11
CA VAL A 455 17.20 23.46 5.08
C VAL A 455 18.13 22.35 4.59
N ARG A 456 17.94 21.93 3.34
CA ARG A 456 18.75 20.88 2.70
C ARG A 456 18.76 21.06 1.19
N ARG A 457 19.86 20.63 0.57
CA ARG A 457 20.04 20.63 -0.88
C ARG A 457 20.60 19.28 -1.33
N PHE A 458 20.13 18.82 -2.47
CA PHE A 458 20.53 17.58 -3.13
C PHE A 458 20.85 17.86 -4.59
N SER A 459 21.74 17.06 -5.17
CA SER A 459 22.11 17.10 -6.58
C SER A 459 22.16 15.68 -7.14
N SER A 460 21.77 15.52 -8.41
CA SER A 460 22.00 14.28 -9.16
C SER A 460 23.46 13.86 -9.27
N ASP A 461 24.37 14.79 -8.97
CA ASP A 461 25.81 14.57 -9.04
C ASP A 461 26.40 14.21 -7.67
N ASP A 462 25.57 14.18 -6.60
CA ASP A 462 25.99 13.77 -5.27
C ASP A 462 26.49 12.32 -5.31
N ARG A 463 27.61 12.07 -4.64
CA ARG A 463 28.26 10.75 -4.58
C ARG A 463 28.32 10.25 -3.15
N ALA A 464 28.09 8.95 -2.98
CA ALA A 464 28.26 8.30 -1.70
C ALA A 464 29.71 8.49 -1.24
N THR A 465 29.90 8.87 0.02
CA THR A 465 31.23 8.88 0.62
C THR A 465 31.50 7.46 1.12
N PRO A 466 32.56 6.78 0.65
CA PRO A 466 32.89 5.45 1.14
C PRO A 466 33.12 5.47 2.66
N PRO A 467 32.80 4.37 3.36
CA PRO A 467 33.18 4.21 4.76
C PRO A 467 34.68 4.45 4.94
N ALA A 468 35.05 5.22 5.98
CA ALA A 468 36.45 5.50 6.28
C ALA A 468 37.22 4.25 6.77
N GLU A 469 36.50 3.29 7.34
CA GLU A 469 37.01 2.01 7.84
C GLU A 469 36.19 0.86 7.23
N PRO A 470 36.78 -0.35 7.04
CA PRO A 470 36.02 -1.51 6.58
C PRO A 470 34.86 -1.84 7.52
N VAL A 471 33.67 -2.05 6.96
CA VAL A 471 32.50 -2.49 7.73
C VAL A 471 32.54 -3.99 8.00
N GLN A 472 31.94 -4.42 9.11
CA GLN A 472 31.90 -5.83 9.52
C GLN A 472 30.60 -6.55 9.10
N PHE A 473 29.89 -6.01 8.11
CA PHE A 473 28.64 -6.56 7.60
C PHE A 473 28.62 -6.52 6.07
N ALA A 474 27.73 -7.29 5.45
CA ALA A 474 27.64 -7.40 3.99
C ALA A 474 27.20 -6.08 3.32
N ASP A 475 27.66 -5.85 2.09
CA ASP A 475 27.43 -4.60 1.35
C ASP A 475 25.95 -4.23 1.21
N GLU A 476 25.04 -5.20 1.19
CA GLU A 476 23.59 -4.99 1.13
C GLU A 476 23.02 -4.19 2.32
N TRP A 477 23.74 -4.17 3.45
CA TRP A 477 23.41 -3.41 4.65
C TRP A 477 24.06 -2.03 4.69
N LEU A 478 24.96 -1.69 3.76
CA LEU A 478 25.55 -0.35 3.70
C LEU A 478 24.48 0.71 3.41
N PRO A 479 24.60 1.93 3.97
CA PRO A 479 23.70 3.02 3.63
C PRO A 479 23.65 3.25 2.12
N ARG A 480 22.44 3.39 1.58
CA ARG A 480 22.23 3.79 0.19
C ARG A 480 22.12 5.30 0.10
N LEU A 481 22.85 5.89 -0.84
CA LEU A 481 22.63 7.26 -1.26
C LEU A 481 21.80 7.23 -2.53
N ASP A 482 20.56 7.72 -2.45
CA ASP A 482 19.65 7.82 -3.58
C ASP A 482 19.47 9.30 -3.96
N PRO A 483 20.38 9.89 -4.77
CA PRO A 483 20.25 11.28 -5.20
C PRO A 483 19.10 11.45 -6.20
N PRO A 484 18.63 12.68 -6.45
CA PRO A 484 17.68 12.95 -7.52
C PRO A 484 18.22 12.45 -8.86
N VAL A 485 17.43 11.67 -9.61
CA VAL A 485 17.85 11.07 -10.88
C VAL A 485 17.49 11.94 -12.10
N ARG A 486 18.15 11.67 -13.23
CA ARG A 486 18.00 12.42 -14.49
C ARG A 486 17.24 11.65 -15.58
N ASN A 487 16.44 10.66 -15.19
CA ASN A 487 15.83 9.75 -16.17
C ASN A 487 14.73 10.48 -16.95
N VAL A 488 14.62 10.18 -18.25
CA VAL A 488 13.46 10.61 -19.03
C VAL A 488 12.24 9.85 -18.52
N GLY A 489 11.13 10.56 -18.29
CA GLY A 489 9.94 10.02 -17.65
C GLY A 489 9.78 10.49 -16.21
N LEU A 490 8.95 9.76 -15.46
CA LEU A 490 8.66 10.04 -14.05
C LEU A 490 9.87 9.66 -13.18
N ASN A 491 10.25 10.55 -12.28
CA ASN A 491 11.32 10.36 -11.31
C ASN A 491 10.76 10.64 -9.91
N ARG A 492 11.25 9.89 -8.92
CA ARG A 492 10.88 10.02 -7.51
C ARG A 492 12.13 10.26 -6.67
N PHE A 493 12.06 11.23 -5.77
CA PHE A 493 13.08 11.49 -4.76
C PHE A 493 12.43 11.55 -3.37
N VAL A 494 13.12 11.06 -2.34
CA VAL A 494 12.60 11.04 -0.97
C VAL A 494 13.50 11.85 -0.05
N TRP A 495 12.97 12.94 0.50
CA TRP A 495 13.65 13.68 1.56
C TRP A 495 13.24 13.13 2.94
N ASP A 496 14.21 12.61 3.68
CA ASP A 496 14.09 12.05 5.05
C ASP A 496 13.63 13.04 6.15
N LEU A 497 13.24 14.27 5.77
CA LEU A 497 12.80 15.34 6.67
C LEU A 497 13.87 15.81 7.66
N ARG A 498 15.15 15.63 7.34
CA ARG A 498 16.27 16.05 8.20
C ARG A 498 17.11 17.16 7.57
N TYR A 499 17.70 17.98 8.44
CA TYR A 499 18.87 18.78 8.11
C TYR A 499 20.05 17.87 7.68
N PRO A 500 21.10 18.41 7.03
CA PRO A 500 22.29 17.63 6.67
C PRO A 500 22.89 16.92 7.89
N PRO A 501 23.44 15.71 7.73
CA PRO A 501 24.23 15.08 8.79
C PRO A 501 25.41 15.99 9.19
N PRO A 502 25.76 16.07 10.49
CA PRO A 502 26.91 16.86 10.91
C PRO A 502 28.21 16.24 10.39
N PRO A 503 29.24 17.04 10.07
CA PRO A 503 30.56 16.52 9.76
C PRO A 503 31.09 15.66 10.92
N ALA A 504 31.38 14.39 10.65
CA ALA A 504 31.91 13.45 11.64
C ALA A 504 33.15 12.74 11.11
N ALA A 505 34.12 12.49 12.00
CA ALA A 505 35.32 11.73 11.65
C ALA A 505 35.04 10.22 11.51
N ARG A 506 34.04 9.73 12.25
CA ARG A 506 33.59 8.33 12.24
C ARG A 506 32.07 8.31 12.21
N HIS A 507 31.53 7.34 11.47
CA HIS A 507 30.11 7.04 11.48
C HIS A 507 29.90 5.66 12.10
N ARG A 508 28.83 5.53 12.88
CA ARG A 508 28.31 4.22 13.31
C ARG A 508 27.09 3.88 12.46
N TYR A 509 26.73 2.61 12.44
CA TYR A 509 25.56 2.14 11.70
C TYR A 509 24.53 1.65 12.70
N SER A 510 23.30 2.15 12.57
CA SER A 510 22.19 1.83 13.47
C SER A 510 21.88 0.33 13.46
N ILE A 511 21.59 -0.25 14.63
CA ILE A 511 21.12 -1.64 14.71
C ILE A 511 19.76 -1.83 14.02
N ALA A 512 18.97 -0.76 13.91
CA ALA A 512 17.70 -0.69 13.16
C ALA A 512 17.89 -0.73 11.62
N GLY A 513 18.82 -1.56 11.14
CA GLY A 513 19.06 -1.78 9.72
C GLY A 513 17.91 -2.56 9.08
N VAL A 514 17.67 -2.30 7.79
CA VAL A 514 16.72 -3.06 6.96
C VAL A 514 17.47 -3.50 5.72
N ALA A 515 17.53 -4.81 5.50
CA ALA A 515 18.23 -5.39 4.36
C ALA A 515 17.69 -4.81 3.05
N GLY A 516 18.58 -4.51 2.10
CA GLY A 516 18.15 -3.96 0.80
C GLY A 516 17.64 -2.52 0.81
N GLN A 517 17.44 -1.89 1.97
CA GLN A 517 17.15 -0.46 2.09
C GLN A 517 18.34 0.33 2.69
N GLY A 518 19.40 -0.37 3.09
CA GLY A 518 20.63 0.19 3.65
C GLY A 518 20.48 0.68 5.10
N THR A 519 21.54 0.54 5.88
CA THR A 519 21.54 0.93 7.30
C THR A 519 21.76 2.44 7.45
N VAL A 520 21.08 3.05 8.41
CA VAL A 520 21.28 4.48 8.70
C VAL A 520 22.67 4.70 9.30
N ALA A 521 23.43 5.62 8.70
CA ALA A 521 24.67 6.12 9.28
C ALA A 521 24.39 7.21 10.33
N GLU A 522 25.07 7.13 11.46
CA GLU A 522 24.96 8.07 12.57
C GLU A 522 26.30 8.77 12.80
N PRO A 523 26.29 10.06 13.21
CA PRO A 523 25.13 10.88 13.57
C PRO A 523 24.30 11.36 12.36
N GLN A 524 22.98 11.41 12.52
CA GLN A 524 22.08 12.04 11.54
C GLN A 524 21.87 13.53 11.85
N GLY A 525 21.43 14.30 10.86
CA GLY A 525 20.93 15.65 11.10
C GLY A 525 19.60 15.65 11.87
N PRO A 526 19.29 16.74 12.61
CA PRO A 526 18.02 16.85 13.32
C PRO A 526 16.83 16.85 12.35
N LEU A 527 15.69 16.34 12.80
CA LEU A 527 14.43 16.41 12.06
C LEU A 527 13.88 17.82 12.05
N VAL A 528 13.26 18.20 10.94
CA VAL A 528 12.54 19.46 10.81
C VAL A 528 11.28 19.49 11.68
N LEU A 529 10.73 20.69 11.87
CA LEU A 529 9.45 20.90 12.56
C LEU A 529 8.28 20.59 11.61
N PRO A 530 7.10 20.21 12.13
CA PRO A 530 5.86 20.31 11.37
C PRO A 530 5.67 21.75 10.86
N GLY A 531 5.16 21.91 9.64
CA GLY A 531 5.01 23.22 9.01
C GLY A 531 4.99 23.16 7.48
N VAL A 532 5.00 24.34 6.85
CA VAL A 532 5.04 24.46 5.39
C VAL A 532 6.46 24.83 4.95
N TYR A 533 7.00 24.02 4.05
CA TYR A 533 8.30 24.18 3.40
C TYR A 533 8.08 24.45 1.91
N GLU A 534 9.10 24.98 1.24
CA GLU A 534 9.13 25.07 -0.21
C GLU A 534 10.12 24.03 -0.76
N VAL A 535 9.66 23.21 -1.70
CA VAL A 535 10.52 22.35 -2.52
C VAL A 535 10.80 23.08 -3.82
N ARG A 536 12.08 23.22 -4.14
CA ARG A 536 12.58 23.87 -5.34
C ARG A 536 13.37 22.87 -6.18
N LEU A 537 12.82 22.51 -7.35
CA LEU A 537 13.47 21.70 -8.37
C LEU A 537 14.21 22.60 -9.36
N GLY A 538 15.52 22.40 -9.49
CA GLY A 538 16.37 23.00 -10.51
C GLY A 538 16.70 22.01 -11.62
N VAL A 539 16.47 22.39 -12.88
CA VAL A 539 16.82 21.61 -14.05
C VAL A 539 17.39 22.55 -15.10
N ALA A 540 18.68 22.41 -15.42
CA ALA A 540 19.42 23.37 -16.23
C ALA A 540 19.25 24.81 -15.66
N ASP A 541 18.84 25.78 -16.47
CA ASP A 541 18.63 27.18 -16.05
C ASP A 541 17.22 27.45 -15.49
N GLN A 542 16.38 26.42 -15.36
CA GLN A 542 15.00 26.56 -14.93
C GLN A 542 14.81 26.11 -13.49
N THR A 543 13.88 26.77 -12.80
CA THR A 543 13.51 26.48 -11.42
C THR A 543 11.99 26.31 -11.33
N TYR A 544 11.56 25.28 -10.60
CA TYR A 544 10.17 24.96 -10.33
C TYR A 544 9.97 24.84 -8.83
N THR A 545 8.89 25.41 -8.29
CA THR A 545 8.61 25.37 -6.85
C THR A 545 7.23 24.79 -6.54
N ARG A 546 7.14 24.09 -5.41
CA ARG A 546 5.90 23.60 -4.81
C ARG A 546 5.95 23.72 -3.29
N PRO A 547 4.83 24.03 -2.62
CA PRO A 547 4.75 23.90 -1.18
C PRO A 547 4.79 22.41 -0.80
N LEU A 548 5.42 22.11 0.33
CA LEU A 548 5.47 20.80 0.97
C LEU A 548 5.02 20.99 2.42
N ARG A 549 3.95 20.31 2.80
CA ARG A 549 3.50 20.27 4.20
C ARG A 549 4.18 19.12 4.92
N VAL A 550 4.72 19.40 6.10
CA VAL A 550 5.22 18.38 7.04
C VAL A 550 4.27 18.33 8.23
N GLU A 551 3.78 17.15 8.56
CA GLU A 551 2.83 16.90 9.65
C GLU A 551 3.47 16.04 10.75
N LEU A 552 2.99 16.21 11.99
CA LEU A 552 3.43 15.40 13.12
C LEU A 552 2.74 14.03 13.07
N ASP A 553 3.46 12.97 13.42
CA ASP A 553 2.86 11.65 13.66
C ASP A 553 1.63 11.80 14.58
N PRO A 554 0.41 11.43 14.13
CA PRO A 554 -0.82 11.65 14.89
C PRO A 554 -0.86 10.86 16.21
N ARG A 555 0.02 9.87 16.38
CA ARG A 555 0.19 9.11 17.64
C ARG A 555 1.03 9.85 18.68
N VAL A 556 1.71 10.93 18.29
CA VAL A 556 2.60 11.70 19.15
C VAL A 556 1.90 12.96 19.66
N HIS A 557 1.67 13.04 20.97
CA HIS A 557 1.03 14.17 21.62
C HIS A 557 2.04 14.99 22.43
N VAL A 558 2.65 15.99 21.79
CA VAL A 558 3.63 16.90 22.41
C VAL A 558 3.38 18.34 22.01
N ALA A 559 3.74 19.29 22.87
CA ALA A 559 3.61 20.71 22.58
C ALA A 559 4.62 21.17 21.51
N ASP A 560 4.22 22.11 20.65
CA ASP A 560 5.08 22.71 19.62
C ASP A 560 6.37 23.31 20.22
N SER A 561 6.28 23.92 21.40
CA SER A 561 7.44 24.47 22.11
C SER A 561 8.49 23.42 22.43
N THR A 562 8.08 22.18 22.70
CA THR A 562 8.97 21.05 22.95
C THR A 562 9.67 20.61 21.67
N LEU A 563 8.95 20.58 20.54
CA LEU A 563 9.56 20.28 19.23
C LEU A 563 10.56 21.36 18.82
N VAL A 564 10.24 22.64 19.05
CA VAL A 564 11.16 23.77 18.82
C VAL A 564 12.41 23.65 19.69
N ALA A 565 12.26 23.33 20.99
CA ALA A 565 13.39 23.12 21.88
C ALA A 565 14.25 21.91 21.45
N GLN A 566 13.62 20.82 21.01
CA GLN A 566 14.32 19.64 20.46
C GLN A 566 15.13 20.01 19.22
N LEU A 567 14.55 20.73 18.26
CA LEU A 567 15.27 21.16 17.07
C LEU A 567 16.44 22.09 17.42
N ARG A 568 16.21 23.06 18.31
CA ARG A 568 17.26 23.98 18.75
C ARG A 568 18.45 23.22 19.35
N LEU A 569 18.20 22.31 20.29
CA LEU A 569 19.24 21.49 20.89
C LEU A 569 19.96 20.64 19.83
N GLY A 570 19.23 20.04 18.89
CA GLY A 570 19.81 19.26 17.81
C GLY A 570 20.72 20.09 16.89
N LEU A 571 20.36 21.33 16.58
CA LEU A 571 21.19 22.25 15.80
C LEU A 571 22.39 22.76 16.60
N ASP A 572 22.25 23.00 17.91
CA ASP A 572 23.38 23.39 18.77
C ASP A 572 24.43 22.26 18.83
N ILE A 573 23.99 21.00 18.96
CA ILE A 573 24.87 19.82 18.88
C ILE A 573 25.52 19.72 17.48
N TRP A 574 24.73 19.90 16.41
CA TRP A 574 25.24 19.88 15.04
C TRP A 574 26.36 20.90 14.84
N ASN A 575 26.17 22.14 15.29
CA ASN A 575 27.15 23.22 15.19
C ASN A 575 28.43 22.89 15.98
N ALA A 576 28.29 22.38 17.20
CA ALA A 576 29.43 21.96 18.01
C ALA A 576 30.26 20.86 17.33
N MET A 577 29.61 19.86 16.71
CA MET A 577 30.29 18.81 15.96
C MET A 577 31.01 19.34 14.71
N ALA A 578 30.36 20.26 13.98
CA ALA A 578 30.96 20.89 12.81
C ALA A 578 32.21 21.71 13.18
N GLU A 579 32.14 22.49 14.26
CA GLU A 579 33.28 23.25 14.80
C GLU A 579 34.43 22.33 15.21
N GLN A 580 34.14 21.25 15.94
CA GLN A 580 35.13 20.25 16.32
C GLN A 580 35.79 19.60 15.09
N HIS A 581 35.00 19.24 14.08
CA HIS A 581 35.50 18.64 12.84
C HIS A 581 36.43 19.61 12.08
N ALA A 582 36.03 20.88 11.95
CA ALA A 582 36.83 21.92 11.30
C ALA A 582 38.15 22.18 12.04
N LEU A 583 38.12 22.21 13.38
CA LEU A 583 39.31 22.34 14.22
C LEU A 583 40.26 21.15 14.01
N ALA A 584 39.75 19.92 14.00
CA ALA A 584 40.54 18.73 13.76
C ALA A 584 41.16 18.72 12.35
N GLY A 585 40.43 19.18 11.33
CA GLY A 585 40.96 19.37 9.97
C GLY A 585 42.09 20.39 9.92
N SER A 586 41.91 21.54 10.56
CA SER A 586 42.92 22.60 10.66
C SER A 586 44.19 22.09 11.37
N LEU A 587 44.03 21.30 12.43
CA LEU A 587 45.14 20.70 13.16
C LEU A 587 45.92 19.68 12.31
N ARG A 588 45.22 18.85 11.51
CA ARG A 588 45.87 17.93 10.56
C ARG A 588 46.65 18.69 9.50
N SER A 589 46.05 19.72 8.91
CA SER A 589 46.72 20.56 7.90
C SER A 589 47.97 21.23 8.47
N ALA A 590 47.90 21.77 9.69
CA ALA A 590 49.06 22.35 10.37
C ALA A 590 50.16 21.30 10.60
N ARG A 591 49.82 20.07 11.01
CA ARG A 591 50.79 18.97 11.15
C ARG A 591 51.46 18.62 9.83
N ASP A 592 50.70 18.54 8.74
CA ASP A 592 51.25 18.21 7.43
C ASP A 592 52.20 19.31 6.93
N GLN A 593 51.87 20.58 7.17
CA GLN A 593 52.76 21.71 6.89
C GLN A 593 54.04 21.66 7.74
N ILE A 594 53.93 21.35 9.04
CA ILE A 594 55.07 21.17 9.95
C ILE A 594 55.99 20.05 9.43
N ARG A 595 55.43 18.89 9.06
CA ARG A 595 56.19 17.76 8.51
C ARG A 595 56.87 18.10 7.18
N ALA A 596 56.18 18.81 6.30
CA ALA A 596 56.74 19.28 5.03
C ALA A 596 57.92 20.25 5.24
N LEU A 597 57.88 21.07 6.30
CA LEU A 597 58.97 21.96 6.67
C LEU A 597 60.13 21.22 7.34
N ALA A 598 59.86 20.20 8.16
CA ALA A 598 60.87 19.41 8.86
C ALA A 598 61.81 18.63 7.93
N GLY A 599 61.40 18.37 6.67
CA GLY A 599 62.24 17.82 5.61
C GLY A 599 63.27 18.79 5.02
N ARG A 600 63.32 20.05 5.49
CA ARG A 600 64.27 21.08 5.06
C ARG A 600 65.36 21.30 6.13
N SER A 601 66.49 21.89 5.73
CA SER A 601 67.52 22.36 6.67
C SER A 601 66.96 23.52 7.52
N LEU A 602 66.46 23.20 8.71
CA LEU A 602 65.94 24.16 9.68
C LEU A 602 66.96 24.38 10.81
N ASP A 603 67.05 25.61 11.30
CA ASP A 603 67.85 25.94 12.49
C ASP A 603 67.25 25.32 13.78
N ARG A 604 68.05 25.32 14.85
CA ARG A 604 67.71 24.66 16.12
C ARG A 604 66.48 25.25 16.81
N ALA A 605 66.28 26.57 16.74
CA ALA A 605 65.18 27.26 17.40
C ALA A 605 63.86 27.00 16.68
N THR A 606 63.88 27.00 15.34
CA THR A 606 62.73 26.65 14.51
C THR A 606 62.31 25.19 14.74
N ARG A 607 63.28 24.26 14.84
CA ARG A 607 63.00 22.85 15.14
C ARG A 607 62.37 22.65 16.51
N ALA A 608 62.85 23.34 17.54
CA ALA A 608 62.29 23.27 18.89
C ALA A 608 60.85 23.80 18.95
N SER A 609 60.56 24.89 18.22
CA SER A 609 59.22 25.49 18.12
C SER A 609 58.24 24.54 17.42
N LEU A 610 58.67 23.86 16.35
CA LEU A 610 57.86 22.85 15.65
C LEU A 610 57.52 21.67 16.57
N THR A 611 58.49 21.15 17.33
CA THR A 611 58.23 20.06 18.30
C THR A 611 57.28 20.49 19.43
N ALA A 612 57.33 21.75 19.87
CA ALA A 612 56.39 22.27 20.87
C ALA A 612 54.95 22.36 20.31
N LEU A 613 54.80 22.82 19.06
CA LEU A 613 53.53 22.84 18.33
C LEU A 613 52.95 21.44 18.14
N GLU A 614 53.78 20.45 17.79
CA GLU A 614 53.34 19.05 17.69
C GLU A 614 52.81 18.50 19.01
N ARG A 615 53.49 18.76 20.14
CA ARG A 615 53.01 18.31 21.47
C ARG A 615 51.69 18.96 21.86
N LEU A 616 51.50 20.24 21.54
CA LEU A 616 50.24 20.94 21.78
C LEU A 616 49.11 20.31 20.96
N ALA A 617 49.38 20.00 19.68
CA ALA A 617 48.45 19.30 18.81
C ALA A 617 48.08 17.90 19.35
N ASP A 618 49.04 17.15 19.88
CA ASP A 618 48.79 15.83 20.49
C ASP A 618 47.94 15.93 21.76
N SER A 619 48.14 16.98 22.55
CA SER A 619 47.32 17.24 23.74
C SER A 619 45.86 17.51 23.38
N LEU A 620 45.63 18.34 22.35
CA LEU A 620 44.29 18.68 21.85
C LEU A 620 43.59 17.47 21.19
N ALA A 621 44.34 16.65 20.44
CA ALA A 621 43.80 15.44 19.83
C ALA A 621 43.32 14.43 20.89
N ARG A 622 44.10 14.20 21.97
CA ARG A 622 43.73 13.31 23.07
C ARG A 622 42.49 13.79 23.82
N THR A 623 42.33 15.09 24.04
CA THR A 623 41.14 15.65 24.68
C THR A 623 39.90 15.57 23.77
N SER A 624 40.07 15.73 22.46
CA SER A 624 38.97 15.58 21.49
C SER A 624 38.56 14.13 21.22
N GLY A 625 39.47 13.15 21.38
CA GLY A 625 39.19 11.72 21.20
C GLY A 625 38.67 11.03 22.46
N GLY A 626 39.07 11.48 23.66
CA GLY A 626 38.58 10.92 24.92
C GLY A 626 37.10 11.22 25.18
N ALA A 627 36.58 12.35 24.70
CA ALA A 627 35.17 12.70 24.85
C ALA A 627 34.24 11.88 23.93
N SER A 628 34.74 11.24 22.87
CA SER A 628 33.93 10.39 21.98
C SER A 628 33.79 8.95 22.46
N ASP A 629 34.68 8.47 23.34
CA ASP A 629 34.62 7.12 23.90
C ASP A 629 33.77 7.09 25.19
N ASP A 630 33.78 8.15 26.01
CA ASP A 630 33.06 8.20 27.29
C ASP A 630 31.57 8.61 27.20
N LEU A 631 31.11 9.14 26.06
CA LEU A 631 29.68 9.40 25.79
C LEU A 631 28.98 8.21 25.09
N ALA A 632 29.68 7.09 24.94
CA ALA A 632 29.21 5.86 24.29
C ALA A 632 29.07 4.68 25.28
N GLY A 633 28.84 4.97 26.57
CA GLY A 633 28.49 4.01 27.60
C GLY A 633 26.99 3.96 27.86
#